data_AF-A0A822EMX6-F1
#
_entry.id   AF-A0A822EMX6-F1
#
_cell.length_a   1.000
_cell.length_b   1.000
_cell.length_c   1.000
_cell.angle_alpha   90.00
_cell.angle_beta   90.00
_cell.angle_gamma   90.00
#
_symmetry.space_group_name_H-M   'P 1'
#
loop_
_entity.id
_entity.type
_entity.pdbx_description
1 polymer ?
#
loop_
_entity_poly.entity_id
_entity_poly.type
_entity_poly.pdbx_seq_one_letter_code
_entity_poly.pdbx_strand_id
1 'polypeptide(L)'
;MGIHSNTAIFGNVGIIAIGDFYQCSPVASSSIYSSLLWSDHFEYVELNINERQKTNVSFSQMLNRIRKIKKKEDMSKEDRDVLEKCHQRYLNKEYHPEALHLFAKNAQVDAHNEEMIEKICTNIRTFYEVDSNDKEIKQGDSKQSRKNN
;
A
#
# COMPACT_ATOMS: atom_id res chain seq x y z
N MET A 1 19.50 7.89 39.71
CA MET A 1 18.96 6.80 38.89
C MET A 1 19.59 6.96 37.51
N GLY A 2 20.67 6.23 37.24
CA GLY A 2 21.52 6.46 36.07
C GLY A 2 20.91 5.82 34.83
N ILE A 3 20.67 6.61 33.79
CA ILE A 3 20.36 6.08 32.46
C ILE A 3 21.68 5.52 31.94
N HIS A 4 21.88 4.20 32.04
CA HIS A 4 23.01 3.55 31.39
C HIS A 4 22.80 3.71 29.88
N SER A 5 23.62 4.55 29.24
CA SER A 5 23.57 4.74 27.79
C SER A 5 23.96 3.42 27.12
N ASN A 6 22.98 2.68 26.63
CA ASN A 6 23.24 1.50 25.81
C ASN A 6 23.73 1.99 24.43
N THR A 7 25.02 1.81 24.14
CA THR A 7 25.63 2.16 22.85
C THR A 7 25.49 1.03 21.82
N ALA A 8 24.85 -0.10 22.19
CA ALA A 8 24.61 -1.18 21.25
C ALA A 8 23.64 -0.71 20.16
N ILE A 9 24.01 -0.96 18.90
CA ILE A 9 23.19 -0.67 17.74
C ILE A 9 21.84 -1.38 17.91
N PHE A 10 20.74 -0.67 17.65
CA PHE A 10 19.36 -1.13 17.89
C PHE A 10 19.08 -1.69 19.29
N GLY A 11 19.83 -1.28 20.32
CA GLY A 11 19.60 -1.75 21.68
C GLY A 11 19.86 -3.24 21.88
N ASN A 12 20.75 -3.84 21.08
CA ASN A 12 21.05 -5.28 21.06
C ASN A 12 19.87 -6.15 20.59
N VAL A 13 19.03 -5.61 19.70
CA VAL A 13 17.96 -6.35 19.03
C VAL A 13 18.41 -6.74 17.62
N GLY A 14 18.27 -8.02 17.27
CA GLY A 14 18.49 -8.50 15.91
C GLY A 14 17.36 -8.06 14.98
N ILE A 15 17.69 -7.38 13.88
CA ILE A 15 16.70 -6.86 12.93
C ILE A 15 16.76 -7.63 11.61
N ILE A 16 15.61 -8.14 11.18
CA ILE A 16 15.41 -8.66 9.83
C ILE A 16 14.36 -7.79 9.16
N ALA A 17 14.76 -7.03 8.15
CA ALA A 17 13.88 -6.16 7.39
C ALA A 17 13.55 -6.79 6.04
N ILE A 18 12.26 -6.83 5.69
CA ILE A 18 11.75 -7.42 4.44
C ILE A 18 10.84 -6.40 3.76
N GLY A 19 11.04 -6.18 2.47
CA GLY A 19 10.23 -5.24 1.71
C GLY A 19 10.70 -5.09 0.27
N ASP A 20 10.08 -4.14 -0.43
CA ASP A 20 10.39 -3.81 -1.81
C ASP A 20 10.35 -2.30 -2.01
N PHE A 21 11.50 -1.68 -2.21
CA PHE A 21 11.61 -0.23 -2.39
C PHE A 21 11.04 0.29 -3.71
N TYR A 22 10.69 -0.59 -4.65
CA TYR A 22 9.98 -0.21 -5.87
C TYR A 22 8.46 -0.12 -5.68
N GLN A 23 7.94 -0.46 -4.49
CA GLN A 23 6.53 -0.28 -4.14
C GLN A 23 6.29 1.12 -3.55
N CYS A 24 5.15 1.30 -2.87
CA CYS A 24 4.76 2.60 -2.30
C CYS A 24 5.84 3.13 -1.35
N SER A 25 6.33 4.35 -1.64
CA SER A 25 7.23 5.08 -0.76
C SER A 25 6.54 5.48 0.55
N PRO A 26 7.29 5.79 1.63
CA PRO A 26 6.72 6.31 2.85
C PRO A 26 5.82 7.53 2.61
N VAL A 27 4.69 7.59 3.30
CA VAL A 27 3.77 8.72 3.18
C VAL A 27 4.38 9.93 3.89
N ALA A 28 4.55 11.03 3.14
CA ALA A 28 5.05 12.31 3.66
C ALA A 28 6.39 12.20 4.42
N SER A 29 7.22 11.20 4.10
CA SER A 29 8.51 10.98 4.74
C SER A 29 9.54 10.45 3.74
N SER A 30 10.82 10.51 4.09
CA SER A 30 11.91 9.98 3.28
C SER A 30 12.03 8.46 3.43
N SER A 31 12.53 7.81 2.38
CA SER A 31 12.84 6.37 2.41
C SER A 31 13.91 6.02 3.46
N ILE A 32 13.77 4.86 4.09
CA ILE A 32 14.71 4.40 5.14
C ILE A 32 16.16 4.23 4.67
N TYR A 33 16.35 3.95 3.38
CA TYR A 33 17.68 3.77 2.79
C TYR A 33 18.51 5.06 2.68
N SER A 34 17.93 6.23 3.00
CA SER A 34 18.70 7.46 3.13
C SER A 34 19.34 7.64 4.51
N SER A 35 19.14 6.72 5.46
CA SER A 35 19.69 6.81 6.81
C SER A 35 21.04 6.07 6.94
N LEU A 36 21.97 6.63 7.72
CA LEU A 36 23.25 6.00 8.02
C LEU A 36 23.08 4.65 8.76
N LEU A 37 22.06 4.55 9.62
CA LEU A 37 21.73 3.29 10.31
C LEU A 37 21.39 2.16 9.33
N TRP A 38 20.79 2.50 8.19
CA TRP A 38 20.46 1.53 7.17
C TRP A 38 21.69 1.17 6.33
N SER A 39 22.50 2.15 5.91
CA SER A 39 23.68 1.92 5.08
C SER A 39 24.78 1.15 5.80
N ASP A 40 24.93 1.35 7.12
CA ASP A 40 26.10 0.88 7.86
C ASP A 40 25.88 -0.46 8.57
N HIS A 41 24.63 -0.91 8.71
CA HIS A 41 24.27 -2.02 9.60
C HIS A 41 23.36 -3.09 8.98
N PHE A 42 23.02 -2.99 7.70
CA PHE A 42 22.22 -4.00 7.01
C PHE A 42 23.00 -4.67 5.89
N GLU A 43 22.89 -5.99 5.83
CA GLU A 43 23.25 -6.79 4.66
C GLU A 43 21.98 -7.09 3.84
N TYR A 44 22.10 -7.12 2.50
CA TYR A 44 20.96 -7.33 1.62
C TYR A 44 21.03 -8.68 0.92
N VAL A 45 19.87 -9.33 0.84
CA VAL A 45 19.64 -10.52 0.01
C VAL A 45 18.43 -10.24 -0.89
N GLU A 46 18.56 -10.50 -2.19
CA GLU A 46 17.47 -10.36 -3.15
C GLU A 46 16.84 -11.73 -3.46
N LEU A 47 15.51 -11.81 -3.36
CA LEU A 47 14.73 -12.96 -3.81
C LEU A 47 14.38 -12.77 -5.29
N ASN A 48 14.74 -13.76 -6.12
CA ASN A 48 14.62 -13.67 -7.58
C ASN A 48 13.39 -14.39 -8.16
N ILE A 49 12.69 -15.20 -7.36
CA ILE A 49 11.58 -16.03 -7.82
C ILE A 49 10.26 -15.38 -7.40
N ASN A 50 9.38 -15.12 -8.38
CA ASN A 50 8.01 -14.64 -8.13
C ASN A 50 7.03 -15.81 -8.06
N GLU A 51 6.60 -16.13 -6.85
CA GLU A 51 5.64 -17.21 -6.58
C GLU A 51 4.18 -16.85 -6.88
N ARG A 52 3.82 -15.56 -6.83
CA ARG A 52 2.43 -15.08 -7.01
C ARG A 52 1.94 -15.31 -8.43
N GLN A 53 2.80 -15.08 -9.43
CA GLN A 53 2.50 -15.26 -10.86
C GLN A 53 3.22 -16.47 -11.47
N LYS A 54 3.57 -17.49 -10.68
CA LYS A 54 4.41 -18.62 -11.14
C LYS A 54 3.88 -19.39 -12.36
N THR A 55 2.57 -19.41 -12.56
CA THR A 55 1.92 -20.10 -13.68
C THR A 55 1.94 -19.28 -14.99
N ASN A 56 2.35 -18.01 -14.94
CA ASN A 56 2.39 -17.12 -16.09
C ASN A 56 3.70 -16.31 -16.11
N VAL A 57 4.75 -16.94 -16.65
CA VAL A 57 6.10 -16.39 -16.71
C VAL A 57 6.16 -15.07 -17.48
N SER A 58 5.47 -14.97 -18.62
CA SER A 58 5.48 -13.74 -19.44
C SER A 58 4.83 -12.56 -18.71
N PHE A 59 3.73 -12.80 -18.00
CA PHE A 59 3.10 -11.80 -17.15
C PHE A 59 3.99 -11.40 -15.96
N SER A 60 4.60 -12.38 -15.29
CA SER A 60 5.56 -12.12 -14.20
C SER A 60 6.74 -11.24 -14.66
N GLN A 61 7.30 -11.53 -15.84
CA GLN A 61 8.37 -10.74 -16.44
C GLN A 61 7.92 -9.32 -16.79
N MET A 62 6.71 -9.15 -17.32
CA MET A 62 6.11 -7.83 -17.56
C MET A 62 6.01 -7.02 -16.27
N LEU A 63 5.48 -7.61 -15.19
CA LEU A 63 5.38 -6.93 -13.88
C LEU A 63 6.76 -6.56 -13.33
N ASN A 64 7.78 -7.41 -13.50
CA ASN A 64 9.15 -7.11 -13.08
C ASN A 64 9.77 -5.96 -13.89
N ARG A 65 9.45 -5.81 -15.18
CA ARG A 65 9.85 -4.65 -15.98
C ARG A 65 9.15 -3.39 -15.47
N ILE A 66 7.82 -3.42 -15.34
CA ILE A 66 7.01 -2.30 -14.86
C ILE A 66 7.48 -1.80 -13.49
N ARG A 67 7.79 -2.72 -12.57
CA ARG A 67 8.33 -2.43 -11.23
C ARG A 67 9.53 -1.49 -11.26
N LYS A 68 10.39 -1.55 -12.29
CA LYS A 68 11.64 -0.80 -12.38
C LYS A 68 11.57 0.42 -13.32
N ILE A 69 10.44 0.66 -13.98
CA ILE A 69 10.26 1.80 -14.90
C ILE A 69 10.39 3.11 -14.12
N LYS A 70 11.28 3.99 -14.57
CA LYS A 70 11.39 5.35 -14.01
C LYS A 70 10.41 6.30 -14.69
N LYS A 71 10.09 7.41 -14.01
CA LYS A 71 9.15 8.43 -14.49
C LYS A 71 9.43 8.99 -15.90
N LYS A 72 10.68 8.91 -16.38
CA LYS A 72 11.12 9.41 -17.69
C LYS A 72 11.41 8.28 -18.71
N GLU A 73 11.25 7.03 -18.30
CA GLU A 73 11.46 5.87 -19.17
C GLU A 73 10.12 5.44 -19.76
N ASP A 74 10.11 5.18 -21.06
CA ASP A 74 8.93 4.67 -21.73
C ASP A 74 8.76 3.17 -21.48
N MET A 75 7.51 2.75 -21.30
CA MET A 75 7.13 1.34 -21.30
C MET A 75 7.20 0.78 -22.73
N SER A 76 7.57 -0.48 -22.89
CA SER A 76 7.53 -1.12 -24.21
C SER A 76 6.10 -1.13 -24.76
N LYS A 77 5.98 -1.16 -26.09
CA LYS A 77 4.68 -1.20 -26.75
C LYS A 77 3.90 -2.44 -26.35
N GLU A 78 4.58 -3.58 -26.25
CA GLU A 78 3.98 -4.86 -25.90
C GLU A 78 3.37 -4.84 -24.48
N ASP A 79 4.10 -4.29 -23.50
CA ASP A 79 3.63 -4.19 -22.12
C ASP A 79 2.46 -3.19 -22.02
N ARG A 80 2.55 -2.08 -22.75
CA ARG A 80 1.48 -1.08 -22.82
C ARG A 80 0.21 -1.65 -23.43
N ASP A 81 0.32 -2.42 -24.51
CA ASP A 81 -0.82 -3.04 -25.17
C ASP A 81 -1.53 -4.07 -24.26
N VAL A 82 -0.79 -4.77 -23.41
CA VAL A 82 -1.37 -5.67 -22.39
C VAL A 82 -2.16 -4.88 -21.34
N LEU A 83 -1.58 -3.81 -20.81
CA LEU A 83 -2.26 -2.97 -19.81
C LEU A 83 -3.50 -2.27 -20.39
N GLU A 84 -3.42 -1.80 -21.63
CA GLU A 84 -4.55 -1.16 -22.31
C GLU A 84 -5.71 -2.14 -22.49
N LYS A 85 -5.44 -3.39 -22.89
CA LYS A 85 -6.48 -4.44 -22.95
C LYS A 85 -7.13 -4.68 -21.60
N CYS A 86 -6.36 -4.69 -20.51
CA CYS A 86 -6.91 -4.78 -19.15
C CYS A 86 -7.79 -3.58 -18.81
N HIS A 87 -7.37 -2.37 -19.19
CA HIS A 87 -8.14 -1.15 -18.99
C HIS A 87 -9.47 -1.15 -19.76
N GLN A 88 -9.45 -1.58 -21.03
CA GLN A 88 -10.67 -1.68 -21.85
C GLN A 88 -11.67 -2.69 -21.28
N ARG A 89 -11.20 -3.87 -20.82
CA ARG A 89 -12.05 -4.84 -20.11
C ARG A 89 -12.70 -4.22 -18.88
N TYR A 90 -11.97 -3.40 -18.14
CA TYR A 90 -12.52 -2.68 -17.00
C TYR A 90 -13.59 -1.66 -17.42
N LEU A 91 -13.35 -0.83 -18.43
CA LEU A 91 -14.35 0.13 -18.92
C LEU A 91 -15.63 -0.54 -19.43
N ASN A 92 -15.49 -1.68 -20.09
CA ASN A 92 -16.61 -2.48 -20.59
C ASN A 92 -17.34 -3.29 -19.50
N LYS A 93 -16.90 -3.19 -18.23
CA LYS A 93 -17.43 -3.99 -17.11
C LYS A 93 -17.29 -5.51 -17.31
N GLU A 94 -16.25 -5.94 -18.01
CA GLU A 94 -15.92 -7.35 -18.27
C GLU A 94 -15.12 -7.97 -17.11
N TYR A 95 -15.69 -7.91 -15.90
CA TYR A 95 -15.14 -8.48 -14.67
C TYR A 95 -16.24 -9.04 -13.79
N HIS A 96 -15.84 -9.86 -12.81
CA HIS A 96 -16.78 -10.42 -11.85
C HIS A 96 -17.47 -9.29 -11.05
N PRO A 97 -18.80 -9.28 -10.88
CA PRO A 97 -19.51 -8.19 -10.19
C PRO A 97 -19.02 -7.89 -8.77
N GLU A 98 -18.41 -8.89 -8.12
CA GLU A 98 -17.85 -8.81 -6.77
C GLU A 98 -16.30 -8.78 -6.77
N ALA A 99 -15.68 -8.43 -7.90
CA ALA A 99 -14.24 -8.27 -7.97
C ALA A 99 -13.77 -7.18 -6.98
N LEU A 100 -12.58 -7.35 -6.40
CA LEU A 100 -11.96 -6.31 -5.59
C LEU A 100 -11.52 -5.15 -6.49
N HIS A 101 -11.96 -3.93 -6.17
CA HIS A 101 -11.54 -2.71 -6.84
C HIS A 101 -10.42 -2.01 -6.06
N LEU A 102 -9.38 -1.57 -6.77
CA LEU A 102 -8.27 -0.80 -6.20
C LEU A 102 -8.37 0.67 -6.63
N PHE A 103 -8.24 1.59 -5.67
CA PHE A 103 -8.29 3.03 -5.91
C PHE A 103 -7.08 3.73 -5.31
N ALA A 104 -6.73 4.89 -5.88
CA ALA A 104 -5.61 5.69 -5.41
C ALA A 104 -5.95 6.54 -4.16
N LYS A 105 -7.23 6.81 -3.91
CA LYS A 105 -7.68 7.70 -2.83
C LYS A 105 -8.74 7.02 -1.97
N ASN A 106 -8.63 7.18 -0.66
CA ASN A 106 -9.62 6.66 0.30
C ASN A 106 -11.04 7.12 -0.02
N ALA A 107 -11.24 8.40 -0.39
CA ALA A 107 -12.57 8.89 -0.75
C ALA A 107 -13.23 8.12 -1.93
N GLN A 108 -12.44 7.56 -2.85
CA GLN A 108 -12.95 6.73 -3.94
C GLN A 108 -13.24 5.30 -3.46
N VAL A 109 -12.44 4.79 -2.52
CA VAL A 109 -12.70 3.52 -1.82
C VAL A 109 -14.02 3.63 -1.04
N ASP A 110 -14.19 4.69 -0.27
CA ASP A 110 -15.36 4.93 0.58
C ASP A 110 -16.63 4.98 -0.29
N ALA A 111 -16.63 5.82 -1.34
CA ALA A 111 -17.76 5.94 -2.25
C ALA A 111 -18.11 4.61 -2.94
N HIS A 112 -17.12 3.84 -3.41
CA HIS A 112 -17.37 2.55 -4.04
C HIS A 112 -17.90 1.52 -3.04
N ASN A 113 -17.34 1.47 -1.83
CA ASN A 113 -17.76 0.53 -0.81
C ASN A 113 -19.18 0.82 -0.31
N GLU A 114 -19.54 2.09 -0.14
CA GLU A 114 -20.90 2.52 0.20
C GLU A 114 -21.91 2.05 -0.86
N GLU A 115 -21.62 2.29 -2.15
CA GLU A 115 -22.45 1.81 -3.27
C GLU A 115 -22.62 0.29 -3.25
N MET A 116 -21.53 -0.45 -3.00
CA MET A 116 -21.55 -1.91 -3.01
C MET A 116 -22.28 -2.50 -1.79
N ILE A 117 -22.20 -1.86 -0.61
CA ILE A 117 -22.98 -2.25 0.57
C ILE A 117 -24.47 -2.11 0.28
N GLU A 118 -24.92 -0.98 -0.26
CA GLU A 118 -26.32 -0.75 -0.61
C GLU A 118 -26.84 -1.74 -1.65
N LYS A 119 -25.97 -2.10 -2.60
CA LYS A 119 -26.31 -3.01 -3.69
C LYS A 119 -26.39 -4.48 -3.27
N ILE A 120 -25.49 -4.94 -2.40
CA ILE A 120 -25.33 -6.36 -2.07
C ILE A 120 -26.01 -6.73 -0.75
N CYS A 121 -25.99 -5.84 0.25
CA CYS A 121 -26.44 -6.17 1.59
C CYS A 121 -27.93 -5.86 1.78
N THR A 122 -28.67 -6.81 2.34
CA THR A 122 -30.10 -6.67 2.63
C THR A 122 -30.40 -6.24 4.07
N ASN A 123 -29.45 -6.38 4.99
CA ASN A 123 -29.60 -6.02 6.39
C ASN A 123 -28.36 -5.28 6.88
N ILE A 124 -28.37 -3.95 6.70
CA ILE A 124 -27.24 -3.08 7.05
C ILE A 124 -27.34 -2.73 8.53
N ARG A 125 -26.23 -2.92 9.25
CA ARG A 125 -26.08 -2.50 10.64
C ARG A 125 -24.98 -1.44 10.73
N THR A 126 -25.28 -0.34 11.40
CA THR A 126 -24.33 0.75 11.60
C THR A 126 -23.82 0.70 13.04
N PHE A 127 -22.49 0.81 13.17
CA PHE A 127 -21.81 0.92 14.45
C PHE A 127 -21.13 2.28 14.51
N TYR A 128 -21.12 2.89 15.69
CA TYR A 128 -20.53 4.20 15.92
C TYR A 128 -19.44 4.08 16.98
N GLU A 129 -18.38 4.89 16.83
CA GLU A 129 -17.37 5.04 17.87
C GLU A 129 -17.91 5.96 18.96
N VAL A 130 -17.67 5.59 20.22
CA VAL A 130 -18.04 6.39 21.39
C VAL A 130 -16.80 6.78 22.18
N ASP A 131 -16.82 7.96 22.81
CA ASP A 131 -15.76 8.42 23.70
C ASP A 131 -15.78 7.67 25.05
N SER A 132 -14.87 8.02 25.97
CA SER A 132 -14.81 7.42 27.30
C SER A 132 -16.03 7.71 28.19
N ASN A 133 -16.97 8.53 27.73
CA ASN A 133 -18.23 8.87 28.41
C ASN A 133 -19.45 8.32 27.64
N ASP A 134 -19.26 7.34 26.76
CA ASP A 134 -20.29 6.74 25.91
C ASP A 134 -20.99 7.73 24.96
N LYS A 135 -20.33 8.84 24.59
CA LYS A 135 -20.86 9.80 23.62
C LYS A 135 -20.33 9.51 22.22
N GLU A 136 -21.22 9.47 21.25
CA GLU A 136 -20.87 9.28 19.84
C GLU A 136 -19.85 10.32 19.34
N ILE A 137 -18.75 9.84 18.74
CA ILE A 137 -17.74 10.68 18.09
C ILE A 137 -18.17 10.95 16.66
N LYS A 138 -18.52 12.21 16.35
CA LYS A 138 -18.89 12.60 14.99
C LYS A 138 -17.64 12.78 14.13
N GLN A 139 -17.67 12.26 12.90
CA GLN A 139 -16.55 12.29 11.93
C GLN A 139 -16.02 13.70 11.54
N GLY A 140 -16.61 14.78 12.06
CA GLY A 140 -16.14 16.16 11.87
C GLY A 140 -15.17 16.66 12.96
N ASP A 141 -15.21 16.10 14.17
CA ASP A 141 -14.52 16.66 15.34
C ASP A 141 -13.04 16.24 15.42
N SER A 142 -12.65 15.17 14.73
CA SER A 142 -11.31 14.59 14.75
C SER A 142 -10.28 15.30 13.85
N LYS A 143 -10.72 16.19 12.95
CA LYS A 143 -9.81 16.94 12.06
C LYS A 143 -9.21 18.21 12.67
N GLN A 144 -9.75 18.74 13.78
CA GLN A 144 -9.19 19.93 14.44
C GLN A 144 -7.98 19.64 15.34
N SER A 145 -7.76 18.38 15.74
CA SER A 145 -6.66 18.03 16.67
C SER A 145 -5.28 17.88 16.01
N ARG A 146 -5.18 17.74 14.68
CA ARG A 146 -3.91 17.46 13.98
C ARG A 146 -3.15 18.70 13.46
N LYS A 147 -3.51 19.92 13.88
CA LYS A 147 -2.83 21.16 13.42
C LYS A 147 -1.85 21.79 14.41
N ASN A 148 -1.68 21.23 15.60
CA ASN A 148 -0.71 21.75 16.55
C ASN A 148 0.29 20.64 16.93
N ASN A 149 1.41 20.60 16.22
CA ASN A 149 2.77 20.37 16.73
C ASN A 149 3.78 20.52 15.59
#